data_AF-A0A7W3P4B1-F1
#
_entry.id   AF-A0A7W3P4B1-F1
#
_cell.length_a   1.000
_cell.length_b   1.000
_cell.length_c   1.000
_cell.angle_alpha   90.00
_cell.angle_beta   90.00
_cell.angle_gamma   90.00
#
_symmetry.space_group_name_H-M   'P 1'
#
loop_
_entity.id
_entity.type
_entity.pdbx_description
1 polymer ?
#
loop_
_entity_poly.entity_id
_entity_poly.type
_entity_poly.pdbx_seq_one_letter_code
_entity_poly.pdbx_strand_id
1 'polypeptide(L)'
;MPAPTPPSDATSAGRALDHLPLLDRECRAFAEALGQADPDAPVPGCPGWTARDLGTHVLGVQRFWTGVVRDRTPGRAERSQLVADPPPVWSELVAAVTAASDELVDALAATPPETPVWTFAAEKTAGFVRRRQSHEILIHRIDAEQTAGLRTPVDPALAADGVDEMIRVLYGDLPEGWTFMPVPGLVMELRATDTGDRWTVAMGDGLAIGPQGSFQRRPRLAALEIEGEPEPWQQPTASLTGTAEALDRWFWHRAEPASGAGREGAVAGAVEGAVDPARDAVVAEGDPDVHAALARLLADGIRQ
;
A
#
# COMPACT_ATOMS: atom_id res chain seq x y z
N MET A 1 -40.84 -10.00 11.11
CA MET A 1 -39.66 -10.81 10.76
C MET A 1 -38.44 -9.92 10.97
N PRO A 2 -37.44 -10.32 11.78
CA PRO A 2 -36.25 -9.51 11.96
C PRO A 2 -35.41 -9.54 10.69
N ALA A 3 -34.78 -8.42 10.36
CA ALA A 3 -33.87 -8.28 9.23
C ALA A 3 -32.66 -9.23 9.39
N PRO A 4 -32.15 -9.84 8.30
CA PRO A 4 -31.00 -10.72 8.38
C PRO A 4 -29.77 -9.94 8.84
N THR A 5 -29.15 -10.44 9.91
CA THR A 5 -27.80 -10.05 10.35
C THR A 5 -26.79 -10.47 9.27
N PRO A 6 -25.84 -9.62 8.86
CA PRO A 6 -24.81 -10.05 7.92
C PRO A 6 -23.95 -11.14 8.58
N PRO A 7 -23.58 -12.21 7.86
CA PRO A 7 -22.70 -13.23 8.38
C PRO A 7 -21.31 -12.64 8.67
N SER A 8 -20.80 -12.94 9.86
CA SER A 8 -19.42 -12.70 10.27
C SER A 8 -18.54 -13.85 9.77
N ASP A 9 -17.39 -13.46 9.21
CA ASP A 9 -16.10 -14.14 9.09
C ASP A 9 -16.08 -15.60 8.64
N ALA A 10 -15.86 -15.81 7.33
CA ALA A 10 -15.09 -16.96 6.84
C ALA A 10 -14.66 -16.84 5.36
N THR A 11 -13.76 -15.92 5.01
CA THR A 11 -12.92 -16.07 3.79
C THR A 11 -11.53 -15.47 3.99
N SER A 12 -10.52 -16.26 3.62
CA SER A 12 -9.13 -16.23 4.11
C SER A 12 -9.01 -16.46 5.61
N ALA A 13 -8.38 -17.56 6.04
CA ALA A 13 -7.84 -17.65 7.38
C ALA A 13 -6.62 -16.71 7.44
N GLY A 14 -6.88 -15.40 7.38
CA GLY A 14 -5.90 -14.34 7.48
C GLY A 14 -5.26 -14.47 8.84
N ARG A 15 -3.99 -14.91 8.85
CA ARG A 15 -3.19 -14.92 10.05
C ARG A 15 -3.13 -13.47 10.52
N ALA A 16 -3.79 -13.13 11.63
CA ALA A 16 -3.72 -11.79 12.17
C ALA A 16 -2.25 -11.48 12.45
N LEU A 17 -1.65 -10.63 11.60
CA LEU A 17 -0.27 -10.20 11.76
C LEU A 17 -0.21 -9.27 12.96
N ASP A 18 0.81 -9.45 13.80
CA ASP A 18 1.15 -8.44 14.77
C ASP A 18 2.00 -7.37 14.08
N HIS A 19 1.33 -6.33 13.59
CA HIS A 19 1.98 -5.25 12.83
C HIS A 19 2.96 -4.43 13.66
N LEU A 20 2.82 -4.37 14.99
CA LEU A 20 3.65 -3.50 15.81
C LEU A 20 5.15 -3.87 15.81
N PRO A 21 5.57 -5.13 16.04
CA PRO A 21 6.98 -5.52 15.91
C PRO A 21 7.49 -5.42 14.47
N LEU A 22 6.62 -5.59 13.47
CA LEU A 22 6.97 -5.43 12.05
C LEU A 22 7.27 -3.95 11.74
N LEU A 23 6.38 -3.04 12.12
CA LEU A 23 6.57 -1.59 12.02
C LEU A 23 7.90 -1.16 12.65
N ASP A 24 8.17 -1.58 13.89
CA ASP A 24 9.39 -1.25 14.61
C ASP A 24 10.66 -1.73 13.86
N ARG A 25 10.64 -2.95 13.33
CA ARG A 25 11.73 -3.50 12.50
C ARG A 25 11.94 -2.68 11.23
N GLU A 26 10.86 -2.39 10.49
CA GLU A 26 10.93 -1.67 9.22
C GLU A 26 11.37 -0.22 9.41
N CYS A 27 10.94 0.46 10.49
CA CYS A 27 11.41 1.79 10.87
C CYS A 27 12.93 1.83 11.09
N ARG A 28 13.49 0.86 11.83
CA ARG A 28 14.94 0.81 12.06
C ARG A 28 15.72 0.58 10.77
N ALA A 29 15.26 -0.34 9.93
CA ALA A 29 15.89 -0.63 8.65
C ALA A 29 15.81 0.59 7.69
N PHE A 30 14.69 1.31 7.68
CA PHE A 30 14.56 2.56 6.93
C PHE A 30 15.57 3.61 7.41
N ALA A 31 15.66 3.86 8.72
CA ALA A 31 16.59 4.84 9.28
C ALA A 31 18.06 4.49 8.99
N GLU A 32 18.42 3.21 9.06
CA GLU A 32 19.76 2.72 8.70
C GLU A 32 20.08 2.94 7.22
N ALA A 33 19.16 2.59 6.31
CA ALA A 33 19.35 2.79 4.88
C ALA A 33 19.39 4.29 4.52
N LEU A 34 18.50 5.09 5.10
CA LEU A 34 18.47 6.54 4.90
C LEU A 34 19.78 7.18 5.37
N GLY A 35 20.31 6.79 6.52
CA GLY A 35 21.59 7.31 7.03
C GLY A 35 22.80 7.00 6.14
N GLN A 36 22.72 5.97 5.28
CA GLN A 36 23.78 5.60 4.34
C GLN A 36 23.64 6.28 2.97
N ALA A 37 22.47 6.86 2.67
CA ALA A 37 22.23 7.56 1.41
C ALA A 37 22.92 8.94 1.38
N ASP A 38 23.34 9.36 0.19
CA ASP A 38 23.64 10.77 -0.09
C ASP A 38 22.31 11.56 -0.03
N PRO A 39 22.21 12.65 0.78
CA PRO A 39 20.98 13.43 0.91
C PRO A 39 20.41 13.95 -0.42
N ASP A 40 21.27 14.20 -1.41
CA ASP A 40 20.88 14.75 -2.71
C ASP A 40 20.69 13.64 -3.78
N ALA A 41 20.92 12.37 -3.43
CA ALA A 41 20.71 11.26 -4.36
C ALA A 41 19.23 11.15 -4.77
N PRO A 42 18.95 10.94 -6.06
CA PRO A 42 17.59 10.75 -6.54
C PRO A 42 17.00 9.43 -6.04
N VAL A 43 15.71 9.43 -5.68
CA VAL A 43 14.99 8.24 -5.22
C VAL A 43 14.28 7.57 -6.40
N PRO A 44 14.69 6.36 -6.83
CA PRO A 44 14.12 5.73 -8.04
C PRO A 44 12.61 5.49 -7.97
N GLY A 45 12.09 5.08 -6.81
CA GLY A 45 10.66 4.82 -6.58
C GLY A 45 9.80 6.08 -6.42
N CYS A 46 10.42 7.25 -6.28
CA CYS A 46 9.75 8.54 -6.10
C CYS A 46 10.35 9.58 -7.06
N PRO A 47 9.98 9.58 -8.35
CA PRO A 47 10.54 10.49 -9.35
C PRO A 47 10.45 11.97 -8.92
N GLY A 48 11.58 12.66 -8.96
CA GLY A 48 11.70 14.06 -8.55
C GLY A 48 12.01 14.28 -7.07
N TRP A 49 12.10 13.20 -6.27
CA TRP A 49 12.51 13.28 -4.87
C TRP A 49 14.00 12.97 -4.73
N THR A 50 14.61 13.63 -3.74
CA THR A 50 15.93 13.29 -3.18
C THR A 50 15.77 12.41 -1.94
N ALA A 51 16.86 11.79 -1.46
CA ALA A 51 16.86 11.08 -0.18
C ALA A 51 16.40 12.00 0.98
N ARG A 52 16.72 13.30 0.92
CA ARG A 52 16.23 14.31 1.85
C ARG A 52 14.71 14.47 1.80
N ASP A 53 14.13 14.49 0.61
CA ASP A 53 12.67 14.59 0.46
C ASP A 53 11.98 13.35 1.04
N LEU A 54 12.54 12.16 0.79
CA LEU A 54 12.05 10.90 1.35
C LEU A 54 12.07 10.91 2.89
N GLY A 55 13.19 11.30 3.49
CA GLY A 55 13.30 11.43 4.96
C GLY A 55 12.33 12.46 5.53
N THR A 56 12.17 13.60 4.84
CA THR A 56 11.23 14.67 5.24
C THR A 56 9.77 14.19 5.17
N HIS A 57 9.41 13.45 4.12
CA HIS A 57 8.08 12.87 3.96
C HIS A 57 7.75 11.90 5.09
N VAL A 58 8.63 10.93 5.36
CA VAL A 58 8.40 9.93 6.42
C VAL A 58 8.31 10.60 7.79
N LEU A 59 9.17 11.59 8.08
CA LEU A 59 9.08 12.39 9.30
C LEU A 59 7.70 13.04 9.46
N GLY A 60 7.19 13.67 8.41
CA GLY A 60 5.87 14.31 8.40
C GLY A 60 4.72 13.32 8.57
N VAL A 61 4.78 12.17 7.90
CA VAL A 61 3.77 11.09 8.00
C VAL A 61 3.70 10.54 9.42
N GLN A 62 4.84 10.18 10.01
CA GLN A 62 4.86 9.54 11.33
C GLN A 62 4.45 10.51 12.43
N ARG A 63 4.83 11.79 12.35
CA ARG A 63 4.33 12.83 13.27
C ARG A 63 2.82 13.01 13.18
N PHE A 64 2.28 13.03 11.96
CA PHE A 64 0.84 13.12 11.74
C PHE A 64 0.09 11.95 12.40
N TRP A 65 0.50 10.71 12.13
CA TRP A 65 -0.16 9.55 12.71
C TRP A 65 0.06 9.42 14.22
N THR A 66 1.21 9.88 14.73
CA THR A 66 1.44 9.99 16.17
C THR A 66 0.43 10.93 16.81
N GLY A 67 0.15 12.11 16.21
CA GLY A 67 -0.89 13.03 16.70
C GLY A 67 -2.30 12.43 16.64
N VAL A 68 -2.64 11.72 15.56
CA VAL A 68 -3.92 10.99 15.45
C VAL A 68 -4.08 9.94 16.58
N VAL A 69 -2.99 9.24 16.92
CA VAL A 69 -3.00 8.16 17.91
C VAL A 69 -2.82 8.65 19.36
N ARG A 70 -2.06 9.72 19.61
CA ARG A 70 -1.89 10.25 20.97
C ARG A 70 -2.97 11.26 21.33
N ASP A 71 -3.20 12.21 20.43
CA ASP A 71 -3.99 13.41 20.71
C ASP A 71 -5.42 13.34 20.14
N ARG A 72 -5.75 12.23 19.45
CA ARG A 72 -7.05 12.02 18.78
C ARG A 72 -7.37 13.14 17.78
N THR A 73 -6.33 13.70 17.16
CA THR A 73 -6.42 14.76 16.16
C THR A 73 -7.42 14.44 15.04
N PRO A 74 -8.37 15.35 14.74
CA PRO A 74 -9.35 15.13 13.68
C PRO A 74 -8.76 15.47 12.30
N GLY A 75 -8.25 14.47 11.61
CA GLY A 75 -8.19 14.50 10.15
C GLY A 75 -7.02 15.19 9.46
N ARG A 76 -7.05 15.08 8.13
CA ARG A 76 -5.95 15.43 7.22
C ARG A 76 -5.65 16.93 7.12
N ALA A 77 -6.59 17.80 7.46
CA ALA A 77 -6.43 19.26 7.36
C ALA A 77 -5.32 19.80 8.27
N GLU A 78 -4.98 19.09 9.34
CA GLU A 78 -3.92 19.46 10.28
C GLU A 78 -2.55 18.89 9.87
N ARG A 79 -2.46 18.00 8.87
CA ARG A 79 -1.18 17.40 8.42
C ARG A 79 -0.18 18.45 7.95
N SER A 80 -0.62 19.47 7.23
CA SER A 80 0.25 20.56 6.76
C SER A 80 0.79 21.43 7.90
N GLN A 81 0.14 21.41 9.07
CA GLN A 81 0.56 22.17 10.25
C GLN A 81 1.53 21.38 11.15
N LEU A 82 1.59 20.05 10.99
CA LEU A 82 2.44 19.16 11.77
C LEU A 82 3.82 18.90 11.14
N VAL A 83 4.01 19.31 9.88
CA VAL A 83 5.34 19.33 9.25
C VAL A 83 6.05 20.60 9.70
N ALA A 84 6.68 20.56 10.87
CA ALA A 84 7.74 21.51 11.19
C ALA A 84 8.84 21.42 10.12
N ASP A 85 9.50 22.54 9.83
CA ASP A 85 10.61 22.56 8.87
C ASP A 85 11.61 21.44 9.21
N PRO A 86 11.95 20.55 8.24
CA PRO A 86 12.88 19.48 8.50
C PRO A 86 14.25 20.05 8.89
N PRO A 87 15.00 19.38 9.78
CA PRO A 87 16.34 19.84 10.15
C PRO A 87 17.22 20.05 8.90
N PRO A 88 17.94 21.19 8.81
CA PRO A 88 18.76 21.50 7.64
C PRO A 88 19.97 20.56 7.54
N VAL A 89 20.50 20.08 8.67
CA VAL A 89 21.63 19.14 8.70
C VAL A 89 21.14 17.71 8.48
N TRP A 90 21.79 16.97 7.58
CA TRP A 90 21.36 15.62 7.18
C TRP A 90 21.29 14.65 8.37
N SER A 91 22.33 14.58 9.18
CA SER A 91 22.38 13.71 10.36
C SER A 91 21.30 14.05 11.39
N GLU A 92 20.92 15.33 11.50
CA GLU A 92 19.84 15.77 12.38
C GLU A 92 18.47 15.36 11.83
N LEU A 93 18.28 15.40 10.50
CA LEU A 93 17.07 14.89 9.87
C LEU A 93 16.92 13.37 10.07
N VAL A 94 17.98 12.59 9.87
CA VAL A 94 17.97 11.13 10.11
C VAL A 94 17.68 10.81 11.59
N ALA A 95 18.28 11.57 12.52
CA ALA A 95 17.97 11.44 13.94
C ALA A 95 16.51 11.81 14.27
N ALA A 96 15.97 12.86 13.65
CA ALA A 96 14.58 13.27 13.84
C ALA A 96 13.58 12.24 13.29
N VAL A 97 13.88 11.63 12.15
CA VAL A 97 13.12 10.50 11.59
C VAL A 97 13.10 9.32 12.57
N THR A 98 14.27 8.95 13.10
CA THR A 98 14.40 7.85 14.07
C THR A 98 13.55 8.12 15.31
N ALA A 99 13.66 9.32 15.88
CA ALA A 99 12.86 9.71 17.04
C ALA A 99 11.34 9.70 16.75
N ALA A 100 10.92 10.17 15.57
CA ALA A 100 9.50 10.13 15.17
C ALA A 100 8.99 8.69 14.98
N SER A 101 9.85 7.78 14.52
CA SER A 101 9.52 6.36 14.40
C SER A 101 9.32 5.72 15.77
N ASP A 102 10.23 5.96 16.71
CA ASP A 102 10.12 5.49 18.10
C ASP A 102 8.85 6.05 18.76
N GLU A 103 8.57 7.35 18.60
CA GLU A 103 7.37 7.98 19.15
C GLU A 103 6.07 7.38 18.62
N LEU A 104 6.00 7.08 17.31
CA LEU A 104 4.85 6.43 16.69
C LEU A 104 4.67 5.01 17.21
N VAL A 105 5.74 4.23 17.25
CA VAL A 105 5.73 2.85 17.77
C VAL A 105 5.25 2.85 19.23
N ASP A 106 5.79 3.72 20.08
CA ASP A 106 5.36 3.86 21.47
C ASP A 106 3.89 4.28 21.60
N ALA A 107 3.43 5.22 20.78
CA ALA A 107 2.04 5.67 20.76
C ALA A 107 1.08 4.50 20.44
N LEU A 108 1.43 3.73 19.42
CA LEU A 108 0.65 2.58 18.97
C LEU A 108 0.72 1.43 19.98
N ALA A 109 1.87 1.19 20.61
CA ALA A 109 2.07 0.19 21.65
C ALA A 109 1.20 0.47 22.89
N ALA A 110 1.13 1.74 23.30
CA ALA A 110 0.34 2.17 24.45
C ALA A 110 -1.18 2.23 24.18
N THR A 111 -1.59 2.12 22.91
CA THR A 111 -3.01 2.24 22.50
C THR A 111 -3.56 0.87 22.09
N PRO A 112 -4.62 0.34 22.72
CA PRO A 112 -5.27 -0.89 22.28
C PRO A 112 -5.71 -0.81 20.80
N PRO A 113 -5.53 -1.86 19.99
CA PRO A 113 -5.79 -1.80 18.54
C PRO A 113 -7.24 -1.46 18.19
N GLU A 114 -8.21 -1.85 19.02
CA GLU A 114 -9.63 -1.56 18.87
C GLU A 114 -10.01 -0.09 19.18
N THR A 115 -9.06 0.71 19.70
CA THR A 115 -9.33 2.09 20.10
C THR A 115 -9.76 2.92 18.89
N PRO A 116 -10.92 3.61 18.94
CA PRO A 116 -11.36 4.45 17.84
C PRO A 116 -10.44 5.66 17.62
N VAL A 117 -10.02 5.87 16.38
CA VAL A 117 -9.23 7.03 15.94
C VAL A 117 -9.70 7.50 14.57
N TRP A 118 -9.35 8.72 14.19
CA TRP A 118 -9.58 9.16 12.83
C TRP A 118 -8.69 8.35 11.86
N THR A 119 -9.27 7.92 10.74
CA THR A 119 -8.54 7.34 9.60
C THR A 119 -9.22 7.82 8.31
N PHE A 120 -8.56 7.63 7.16
CA PHE A 120 -9.22 7.86 5.87
C PHE A 120 -10.06 6.66 5.38
N ALA A 121 -9.82 5.46 5.91
CA ALA A 121 -10.48 4.21 5.50
C ALA A 121 -11.79 3.95 6.26
N ALA A 122 -12.61 3.00 5.83
CA ALA A 122 -13.81 2.59 6.55
C ALA A 122 -13.50 2.15 8.00
N GLU A 123 -12.38 1.46 8.22
CA GLU A 123 -11.91 1.08 9.54
C GLU A 123 -11.35 2.29 10.30
N LYS A 124 -11.98 2.66 11.43
CA LYS A 124 -11.64 3.83 12.25
C LYS A 124 -10.92 3.46 13.56
N THR A 125 -9.85 2.67 13.49
CA THR A 125 -9.19 2.08 14.67
C THR A 125 -7.68 2.34 14.70
N ALA A 126 -7.06 2.23 15.88
CA ALA A 126 -5.60 2.26 16.01
C ALA A 126 -4.94 1.04 15.31
N GLY A 127 -5.64 -0.10 15.23
CA GLY A 127 -5.21 -1.28 14.48
C GLY A 127 -4.99 -0.99 13.00
N PHE A 128 -5.91 -0.26 12.37
CA PHE A 128 -5.72 0.24 11.01
C PHE A 128 -4.44 1.08 10.88
N VAL A 129 -4.18 1.97 11.85
CA VAL A 129 -2.96 2.81 11.81
C VAL A 129 -1.70 1.95 11.90
N ARG A 130 -1.67 0.92 12.75
CA ARG A 130 -0.54 -0.03 12.82
C ARG A 130 -0.29 -0.69 11.47
N ARG A 131 -1.35 -1.20 10.83
CA ARG A 131 -1.27 -1.82 9.50
C ARG A 131 -0.76 -0.85 8.45
N ARG A 132 -1.42 0.30 8.29
CA ARG A 132 -1.06 1.29 7.28
C ARG A 132 0.35 1.84 7.44
N GLN A 133 0.78 2.08 8.68
CA GLN A 133 2.14 2.57 8.93
C GLN A 133 3.21 1.52 8.70
N SER A 134 2.92 0.23 8.93
CA SER A 134 3.84 -0.86 8.57
C SER A 134 4.10 -0.90 7.06
N HIS A 135 3.06 -0.73 6.25
CA HIS A 135 3.16 -0.74 4.79
C HIS A 135 3.78 0.54 4.22
N GLU A 136 3.43 1.70 4.76
CA GLU A 136 4.07 2.98 4.41
C GLU A 136 5.59 2.90 4.61
N ILE A 137 6.03 2.45 5.79
CA ILE A 137 7.46 2.41 6.08
C ILE A 137 8.17 1.29 5.32
N LEU A 138 7.53 0.14 5.08
CA LEU A 138 8.12 -0.95 4.29
C LEU A 138 8.47 -0.48 2.88
N ILE A 139 7.54 0.20 2.20
CA ILE A 139 7.76 0.68 0.84
C ILE A 139 8.83 1.77 0.82
N HIS A 140 8.82 2.70 1.77
CA HIS A 140 9.84 3.73 1.85
C HIS A 140 11.21 3.23 2.34
N ARG A 141 11.26 2.11 3.07
CA ARG A 141 12.49 1.35 3.33
C ARG A 141 13.08 0.84 2.02
N ILE A 142 12.27 0.25 1.14
CA ILE A 142 12.73 -0.20 -0.18
C ILE A 142 13.25 1.00 -0.98
N ASP A 143 12.56 2.13 -0.96
CA ASP A 143 13.00 3.35 -1.64
C ASP A 143 14.35 3.86 -1.10
N ALA A 144 14.53 3.87 0.24
CA ALA A 144 15.78 4.28 0.88
C ALA A 144 16.93 3.29 0.59
N GLU A 145 16.67 1.99 0.66
CA GLU A 145 17.65 0.94 0.34
C GLU A 145 18.13 1.06 -1.11
N GLN A 146 17.22 1.22 -2.07
CA GLN A 146 17.58 1.43 -3.47
C GLN A 146 18.44 2.68 -3.66
N THR A 147 18.10 3.77 -2.98
CA THR A 147 18.84 5.03 -3.02
C THR A 147 20.25 4.87 -2.43
N ALA A 148 20.42 4.05 -1.40
CA ALA A 148 21.70 3.73 -0.77
C ALA A 148 22.47 2.59 -1.46
N GLY A 149 21.93 1.97 -2.52
CA GLY A 149 22.53 0.79 -3.16
C GLY A 149 22.49 -0.48 -2.29
N LEU A 150 21.55 -0.54 -1.34
CA LEU A 150 21.31 -1.66 -0.43
C LEU A 150 20.13 -2.50 -0.89
N ARG A 151 20.01 -3.70 -0.32
CA ARG A 151 18.82 -4.53 -0.43
C ARG A 151 18.74 -5.51 0.72
N THR A 152 17.67 -5.47 1.50
CA THR A 152 17.41 -6.45 2.55
C THR A 152 16.17 -7.30 2.24
N PRO A 153 16.01 -8.49 2.86
CA PRO A 153 14.80 -9.30 2.72
C PRO A 153 13.54 -8.54 3.17
N VAL A 154 12.42 -8.77 2.49
CA VAL A 154 11.08 -8.36 2.94
C VAL A 154 10.40 -9.58 3.55
N ASP A 155 9.64 -9.37 4.63
CA ASP A 155 8.83 -10.42 5.22
C ASP A 155 7.66 -10.78 4.28
N PRO A 156 7.58 -12.02 3.75
CA PRO A 156 6.57 -12.38 2.77
C PRO A 156 5.14 -12.21 3.28
N ALA A 157 4.90 -12.43 4.56
CA ALA A 157 3.57 -12.29 5.13
C ALA A 157 3.16 -10.81 5.22
N LEU A 158 4.09 -9.92 5.57
CA LEU A 158 3.85 -8.48 5.53
C LEU A 158 3.60 -7.99 4.11
N ALA A 159 4.40 -8.44 3.13
CA ALA A 159 4.19 -8.07 1.73
C ALA A 159 2.82 -8.56 1.19
N ALA A 160 2.40 -9.78 1.55
CA ALA A 160 1.10 -10.31 1.16
C ALA A 160 -0.04 -9.48 1.79
N ASP A 161 0.10 -9.07 3.06
CA ASP A 161 -0.84 -8.13 3.69
C ASP A 161 -0.81 -6.74 3.04
N GLY A 162 0.33 -6.30 2.49
CA GLY A 162 0.46 -5.07 1.71
C GLY A 162 -0.34 -5.13 0.40
N VAL A 163 -0.24 -6.24 -0.34
CA VAL A 163 -1.09 -6.52 -1.51
C VAL A 163 -2.57 -6.48 -1.14
N ASP A 164 -2.94 -7.09 -0.02
CA ASP A 164 -4.32 -7.05 0.47
C ASP A 164 -4.78 -5.62 0.80
N GLU A 165 -3.95 -4.82 1.47
CA GLU A 165 -4.26 -3.41 1.78
C GLU A 165 -4.45 -2.59 0.50
N MET A 166 -3.61 -2.81 -0.51
CA MET A 166 -3.74 -2.16 -1.81
C MET A 166 -5.10 -2.44 -2.45
N ILE A 167 -5.49 -3.71 -2.49
CA ILE A 167 -6.73 -4.17 -3.11
C ILE A 167 -7.96 -3.67 -2.35
N ARG A 168 -7.97 -3.83 -1.01
CA ARG A 168 -9.17 -3.63 -0.20
C ARG A 168 -9.31 -2.22 0.34
N VAL A 169 -8.20 -1.54 0.61
CA VAL A 169 -8.20 -0.21 1.24
C VAL A 169 -7.90 0.87 0.19
N LEU A 170 -6.71 0.86 -0.40
CA LEU A 170 -6.25 1.99 -1.20
C LEU A 170 -7.02 2.13 -2.53
N TYR A 171 -7.33 1.00 -3.17
CA TYR A 171 -8.14 0.96 -4.39
C TYR A 171 -9.54 0.38 -4.20
N GLY A 172 -9.78 -0.31 -3.08
CA GLY A 172 -11.06 -0.99 -2.80
C GLY A 172 -12.04 -0.16 -2.00
N ASP A 173 -11.54 0.70 -1.10
CA ASP A 173 -12.42 1.36 -0.16
C ASP A 173 -13.26 2.44 -0.83
N LEU A 174 -14.50 2.52 -0.37
CA LEU A 174 -15.52 3.39 -0.92
C LEU A 174 -16.01 4.32 0.20
N PRO A 175 -16.08 5.64 -0.07
CA PRO A 175 -16.71 6.55 0.89
C PRO A 175 -18.15 6.14 1.17
N GLU A 176 -18.66 6.50 2.34
CA GLU A 176 -20.05 6.25 2.70
C GLU A 176 -21.02 6.77 1.61
N GLY A 177 -22.00 5.93 1.25
CA GLY A 177 -22.98 6.23 0.20
C GLY A 177 -22.51 5.98 -1.23
N TRP A 178 -21.29 5.49 -1.44
CA TRP A 178 -20.83 5.00 -2.75
C TRP A 178 -21.15 3.52 -2.94
N THR A 179 -21.39 3.12 -4.18
CA THR A 179 -21.63 1.73 -4.57
C THR A 179 -20.62 1.31 -5.63
N PHE A 180 -20.06 0.11 -5.49
CA PHE A 180 -19.23 -0.48 -6.52
C PHE A 180 -20.08 -1.08 -7.65
N MET A 181 -19.76 -0.74 -8.89
CA MET A 181 -20.33 -1.34 -10.09
C MET A 181 -19.22 -2.06 -10.87
N PRO A 182 -19.20 -3.40 -10.87
CA PRO A 182 -18.21 -4.15 -11.64
C PRO A 182 -18.41 -3.94 -13.14
N VAL A 183 -17.31 -3.87 -13.88
CA VAL A 183 -17.36 -3.99 -15.34
C VAL A 183 -17.28 -5.49 -15.68
N PRO A 184 -18.29 -6.07 -16.33
CA PRO A 184 -18.28 -7.49 -16.66
C PRO A 184 -17.03 -7.89 -17.46
N GLY A 185 -16.40 -9.00 -17.06
CA GLY A 185 -15.21 -9.54 -17.72
C GLY A 185 -13.88 -8.91 -17.32
N LEU A 186 -13.87 -7.83 -16.53
CA LEU A 186 -12.65 -7.27 -15.97
C LEU A 186 -12.36 -7.87 -14.59
N VAL A 187 -12.07 -9.17 -14.56
CA VAL A 187 -11.72 -9.91 -13.34
C VAL A 187 -10.36 -10.56 -13.49
N MET A 188 -9.52 -10.41 -12.47
CA MET A 188 -8.14 -10.90 -12.43
C MET A 188 -7.88 -11.74 -11.18
N GLU A 189 -7.10 -12.81 -11.31
CA GLU A 189 -6.51 -13.51 -10.17
C GLU A 189 -5.11 -12.97 -9.89
N LEU A 190 -4.82 -12.60 -8.64
CA LEU A 190 -3.46 -12.35 -8.17
C LEU A 190 -3.01 -13.51 -7.30
N ARG A 191 -1.73 -13.90 -7.43
CA ARG A 191 -1.18 -15.07 -6.74
C ARG A 191 0.22 -14.82 -6.23
N ALA A 192 0.38 -14.86 -4.92
CA ALA A 192 1.68 -14.89 -4.26
C ALA A 192 2.20 -16.35 -4.21
N THR A 193 3.34 -16.60 -4.84
CA THR A 193 3.89 -17.97 -5.00
C THR A 193 4.59 -18.50 -3.76
N ASP A 194 5.10 -17.61 -2.92
CA ASP A 194 5.89 -17.88 -1.71
C ASP A 194 5.05 -18.01 -0.45
N THR A 195 3.90 -17.30 -0.38
CA THR A 195 2.94 -17.43 0.73
C THR A 195 1.74 -18.31 0.39
N GLY A 196 1.41 -18.47 -0.89
CA GLY A 196 0.24 -19.19 -1.37
C GLY A 196 -1.04 -18.36 -1.37
N ASP A 197 -0.99 -17.09 -0.98
CA ASP A 197 -2.12 -16.17 -0.99
C ASP A 197 -2.65 -15.95 -2.41
N ARG A 198 -3.96 -15.76 -2.50
CA ARG A 198 -4.67 -15.50 -3.76
C ARG A 198 -5.76 -14.47 -3.55
N TRP A 199 -5.90 -13.58 -4.53
CA TRP A 199 -6.97 -12.60 -4.58
C TRP A 199 -7.70 -12.71 -5.91
N THR A 200 -9.02 -12.76 -5.88
CA THR A 200 -9.84 -12.54 -7.07
C THR A 200 -10.34 -11.11 -7.03
N VAL A 201 -9.97 -10.31 -8.05
CA VAL A 201 -10.21 -8.86 -8.04
C VAL A 201 -11.01 -8.48 -9.27
N ALA A 202 -12.18 -7.88 -9.05
CA ALA A 202 -12.94 -7.22 -10.09
C ALA A 202 -12.53 -5.75 -10.22
N MET A 203 -12.49 -5.27 -11.45
CA MET A 203 -12.36 -3.85 -11.77
C MET A 203 -13.71 -3.27 -12.11
N GLY A 204 -13.93 -2.04 -11.68
CA GLY A 204 -15.18 -1.35 -11.93
C GLY A 204 -15.12 0.09 -11.46
N ASP A 205 -16.29 0.64 -11.15
CA ASP A 205 -16.39 2.00 -10.67
C ASP A 205 -17.10 2.09 -9.33
N GLY A 206 -16.53 2.89 -8.45
CA GLY A 206 -17.30 3.51 -7.39
C GLY A 206 -18.20 4.60 -7.98
N LEU A 207 -19.49 4.52 -7.68
CA LEU A 207 -20.50 5.51 -8.04
C LEU A 207 -21.12 6.13 -6.81
N ALA A 208 -21.24 7.45 -6.81
CA ALA A 208 -22.10 8.18 -5.88
C ALA A 208 -23.11 9.00 -6.65
N ILE A 209 -24.38 8.89 -6.26
CA ILE A 209 -25.47 9.68 -6.83
C ILE A 209 -25.80 10.79 -5.85
N GLY A 210 -25.57 12.03 -6.28
CA GLY A 210 -25.88 13.23 -5.52
C GLY A 210 -27.31 13.73 -5.76
N PRO A 211 -27.69 14.81 -5.05
CA PRO A 211 -28.95 15.50 -5.27
C PRO A 211 -29.16 15.88 -6.75
N GLN A 212 -30.42 15.89 -7.17
CA GLN A 212 -30.86 16.23 -8.53
C GLN A 212 -30.22 15.40 -9.66
N GLY A 213 -29.76 14.17 -9.35
CA GLY A 213 -29.23 13.24 -10.35
C GLY A 213 -27.80 13.53 -10.80
N SER A 214 -27.08 14.41 -10.08
CA SER A 214 -25.63 14.51 -10.23
C SER A 214 -24.98 13.17 -9.86
N PHE A 215 -23.89 12.79 -10.51
CA PHE A 215 -23.14 11.60 -10.12
C PHE A 215 -21.63 11.82 -10.19
N GLN A 216 -20.92 11.11 -9.32
CA GLN A 216 -19.47 10.98 -9.35
C GLN A 216 -19.11 9.53 -9.65
N ARG A 217 -18.06 9.34 -10.45
CA ARG A 217 -17.55 8.03 -10.86
C ARG A 217 -16.04 8.01 -10.63
N ARG A 218 -15.53 6.91 -10.06
CA ARG A 218 -14.09 6.69 -9.88
C ARG A 218 -13.75 5.23 -10.13
N PRO A 219 -12.71 4.90 -10.90
CA PRO A 219 -12.21 3.54 -11.02
C PRO A 219 -11.85 2.96 -9.65
N ARG A 220 -12.24 1.71 -9.40
CA ARG A 220 -12.05 0.99 -8.13
C ARG A 220 -11.78 -0.49 -8.36
N LEU A 221 -11.09 -1.10 -7.42
CA LEU A 221 -10.99 -2.54 -7.29
C LEU A 221 -12.08 -3.05 -6.34
N ALA A 222 -12.44 -4.31 -6.47
CA ALA A 222 -13.20 -5.03 -5.45
C ALA A 222 -12.63 -6.43 -5.33
N ALA A 223 -12.20 -6.80 -4.12
CA ALA A 223 -11.95 -8.20 -3.82
C ALA A 223 -13.28 -8.96 -3.87
N LEU A 224 -13.33 -10.01 -4.67
CA LEU A 224 -14.50 -10.89 -4.76
C LEU A 224 -14.34 -12.02 -3.75
N GLU A 225 -15.24 -12.06 -2.77
CA GLU A 225 -15.41 -13.21 -1.90
C GLU A 225 -16.35 -14.21 -2.58
N ILE A 226 -15.78 -15.28 -3.14
CA ILE A 226 -16.53 -16.28 -3.91
C ILE A 226 -16.71 -17.52 -3.04
N GLU A 227 -17.92 -17.70 -2.52
CA GLU A 227 -18.32 -18.93 -1.85
C GLU A 227 -18.95 -19.89 -2.86
N GLY A 228 -18.29 -21.02 -3.12
CA GLY A 228 -18.76 -22.02 -4.08
C GLY A 228 -18.27 -21.76 -5.51
N GLU A 229 -19.07 -22.13 -6.51
CA GLU A 229 -18.70 -21.96 -7.92
C GLU A 229 -18.89 -20.50 -8.36
N PRO A 230 -17.88 -19.86 -8.97
CA PRO A 230 -17.99 -18.48 -9.44
C PRO A 230 -19.01 -18.36 -10.56
N GLU A 231 -19.88 -17.34 -10.46
CA GLU A 231 -20.73 -16.93 -11.58
C GLU A 231 -19.87 -16.58 -12.80
N PRO A 232 -20.38 -16.72 -14.05
CA PRO A 232 -19.57 -16.49 -15.25
C PRO A 232 -18.89 -15.12 -15.31
N TRP A 233 -19.50 -14.08 -14.72
CA TRP A 233 -18.91 -12.73 -14.69
C TRP A 233 -17.82 -12.56 -13.61
N GLN A 234 -17.74 -13.47 -12.64
CA GLN A 234 -16.75 -13.49 -11.56
C GLN A 234 -15.51 -14.30 -11.91
N GLN A 235 -15.52 -15.02 -13.03
CA GLN A 235 -14.39 -15.86 -13.42
C GLN A 235 -13.23 -14.99 -13.90
N PRO A 236 -12.03 -15.12 -13.30
CA PRO A 236 -10.85 -14.43 -13.79
C PRO A 236 -10.51 -14.85 -15.21
N THR A 237 -10.29 -13.87 -16.08
CA THR A 237 -9.82 -14.09 -17.47
C THR A 237 -8.35 -13.71 -17.65
N ALA A 238 -7.73 -13.15 -16.61
CA ALA A 238 -6.32 -12.81 -16.55
C ALA A 238 -5.74 -13.10 -15.15
N SER A 239 -4.41 -13.19 -15.06
CA SER A 239 -3.72 -13.37 -13.79
C SER A 239 -2.40 -12.61 -13.69
N LEU A 240 -2.03 -12.23 -12.46
CA LEU A 240 -0.71 -11.76 -12.07
C LEU A 240 -0.12 -12.69 -11.01
N THR A 241 1.05 -13.26 -11.29
CA THR A 241 1.73 -14.21 -10.40
C THR A 241 3.15 -13.76 -10.10
N GLY A 242 3.53 -13.75 -8.83
CA GLY A 242 4.87 -13.37 -8.38
C GLY A 242 5.08 -13.74 -6.92
N THR A 243 6.22 -13.38 -6.34
CA THR A 243 6.34 -13.38 -4.86
C THR A 243 5.42 -12.30 -4.28
N ALA A 244 5.07 -12.40 -3.00
CA ALA A 244 4.30 -11.38 -2.31
C ALA A 244 4.96 -9.99 -2.42
N GLU A 245 6.29 -9.92 -2.25
CA GLU A 245 7.05 -8.68 -2.43
C GLU A 245 6.99 -8.13 -3.86
N ALA A 246 7.11 -8.99 -4.88
CA ALA A 246 7.04 -8.54 -6.27
C ALA A 246 5.69 -7.90 -6.58
N LEU A 247 4.60 -8.54 -6.13
CA LEU A 247 3.25 -8.03 -6.31
C LEU A 247 3.02 -6.73 -5.54
N ASP A 248 3.48 -6.63 -4.29
CA ASP A 248 3.36 -5.42 -3.47
C ASP A 248 4.11 -4.25 -4.11
N ARG A 249 5.39 -4.45 -4.45
CA ARG A 249 6.19 -3.45 -5.16
C ARG A 249 5.58 -3.06 -6.50
N TRP A 250 4.97 -3.99 -7.22
CA TRP A 250 4.28 -3.71 -8.48
C TRP A 250 3.08 -2.77 -8.28
N PHE A 251 2.26 -3.01 -7.26
CA PHE A 251 1.16 -2.10 -6.89
C PHE A 251 1.65 -0.69 -6.55
N TRP A 252 2.82 -0.59 -5.94
CA TRP A 252 3.47 0.67 -5.64
C TRP A 252 4.31 1.23 -6.80
N HIS A 253 4.25 0.66 -8.01
CA HIS A 253 5.02 1.11 -9.17
C HIS A 253 6.56 1.05 -8.98
N ARG A 254 7.06 0.16 -8.12
CA ARG A 254 8.49 -0.15 -7.89
C ARG A 254 8.95 -1.45 -8.58
N ALA A 255 8.08 -2.03 -9.41
CA ALA A 255 8.38 -3.17 -10.28
C ALA A 255 7.53 -3.07 -11.55
N GLU A 256 8.12 -3.44 -12.69
CA GLU A 256 7.39 -3.66 -13.93
C GLU A 256 7.09 -5.17 -14.07
N PRO A 257 5.96 -5.58 -14.67
CA PRO A 257 5.77 -6.97 -15.06
C PRO A 257 6.91 -7.37 -16.00
N ALA A 258 7.39 -8.61 -15.87
CA ALA A 258 8.27 -9.21 -16.87
C ALA A 258 7.44 -9.41 -18.15
N SER A 259 7.28 -8.37 -18.95
CA SER A 259 6.37 -8.40 -20.08
C SER A 259 7.06 -8.94 -21.33
N GLY A 260 6.44 -9.96 -21.92
CA GLY A 260 6.50 -10.18 -23.37
C GLY A 260 5.58 -9.20 -24.14
N ALA A 261 5.02 -8.19 -23.50
CA ALA A 261 4.10 -7.23 -24.09
C ALA A 261 4.47 -5.80 -23.67
N GLY A 262 5.12 -5.10 -24.59
CA GLY A 262 5.82 -3.84 -24.36
C GLY A 262 5.03 -2.76 -23.62
N ARG A 263 5.64 -2.24 -22.56
CA ARG A 263 5.69 -0.81 -22.28
C ARG A 263 7.16 -0.39 -22.37
N GLU A 264 7.51 0.35 -23.42
CA GLU A 264 8.74 1.16 -23.38
C GLU A 264 8.49 2.33 -22.44
N GLY A 265 8.82 2.12 -21.17
CA GLY A 265 8.90 3.13 -20.11
C GLY A 265 10.14 2.84 -19.30
N ALA A 266 11.20 3.61 -19.52
CA ALA A 266 12.52 3.34 -18.98
C ALA A 266 12.55 3.36 -17.45
N VAL A 267 12.92 2.23 -16.82
CA VAL A 267 13.55 2.26 -15.50
C VAL A 267 15.03 2.60 -15.72
N ALA A 268 15.32 3.88 -15.97
CA ALA A 268 16.69 4.37 -15.95
C ALA A 268 17.09 4.58 -14.48
N GLY A 269 17.84 3.64 -13.90
CA GLY A 269 18.43 3.81 -12.57
C GLY A 269 18.56 2.56 -11.70
N ALA A 270 18.28 1.36 -12.20
CA ALA A 270 18.62 0.16 -11.44
C ALA A 270 20.15 0.06 -11.30
N VAL A 271 20.66 0.15 -10.07
CA VAL A 271 22.06 -0.10 -9.76
C VAL A 271 22.38 -1.54 -10.14
N GLU A 272 23.36 -1.76 -11.02
CA GLU A 272 23.85 -3.09 -11.39
C GLU A 272 24.23 -3.85 -10.10
N GLY A 273 23.47 -4.89 -9.76
CA GLY A 273 23.67 -5.72 -8.56
C GLY A 273 22.49 -5.78 -7.58
N ALA A 274 21.48 -4.91 -7.70
CA ALA A 274 20.32 -4.89 -6.80
C ALA A 274 19.07 -5.61 -7.33
N VAL A 275 19.06 -6.06 -8.59
CA VAL A 275 17.93 -6.77 -9.22
C VAL A 275 18.10 -8.28 -9.04
N ASP A 276 17.08 -8.95 -8.51
CA ASP A 276 17.00 -10.41 -8.44
C ASP A 276 15.79 -10.81 -9.29
N PRO A 277 16.01 -11.23 -10.54
CA PRO A 277 14.94 -11.53 -11.48
C PRO A 277 13.94 -12.58 -10.95
N ALA A 278 14.37 -13.49 -10.06
CA ALA A 278 13.49 -14.50 -9.50
C ALA A 278 12.59 -13.92 -8.39
N ARG A 279 13.11 -12.96 -7.62
CA ARG A 279 12.38 -12.27 -6.55
C ARG A 279 11.51 -11.11 -7.06
N ASP A 280 11.88 -10.51 -8.18
CA ASP A 280 11.28 -9.26 -8.70
C ASP A 280 10.28 -9.50 -9.85
N ALA A 281 10.20 -10.71 -10.40
CA ALA A 281 9.32 -10.99 -11.53
C ALA A 281 7.85 -11.11 -11.12
N VAL A 282 7.02 -10.28 -11.76
CA VAL A 282 5.58 -10.51 -11.87
C VAL A 282 5.29 -11.00 -13.28
N VAL A 283 4.68 -12.17 -13.38
CA VAL A 283 4.24 -12.81 -14.62
C VAL A 283 2.77 -12.49 -14.84
N ALA A 284 2.47 -11.94 -16.02
CA ALA A 284 1.12 -11.58 -16.46
C ALA A 284 0.64 -12.58 -17.53
N GLU A 285 -0.51 -13.21 -17.31
CA GLU A 285 -1.12 -14.17 -18.24
C GLU A 285 -2.61 -13.85 -18.49
N GLY A 286 -3.16 -14.40 -19.58
CA GLY A 286 -4.56 -14.24 -19.95
C GLY A 286 -4.88 -12.97 -20.74
N ASP A 287 -6.09 -12.43 -20.55
CA ASP A 287 -6.64 -11.35 -21.37
C ASP A 287 -5.86 -10.02 -21.23
N PRO A 288 -5.24 -9.49 -22.30
CA PRO A 288 -4.48 -8.24 -22.26
C PRO A 288 -5.32 -7.00 -21.97
N ASP A 289 -6.62 -7.01 -22.27
CA ASP A 289 -7.51 -5.87 -22.00
C ASP A 289 -7.75 -5.70 -20.49
N VAL A 290 -7.76 -6.81 -19.75
CA VAL A 290 -7.87 -6.85 -18.29
C VAL A 290 -6.60 -6.30 -17.64
N HIS A 291 -5.42 -6.69 -18.13
CA HIS A 291 -4.14 -6.11 -17.72
C HIS A 291 -4.05 -4.61 -17.98
N ALA A 292 -4.47 -4.17 -19.17
CA ALA A 292 -4.50 -2.76 -19.53
C ALA A 292 -5.52 -1.96 -18.69
N ALA A 293 -6.66 -2.55 -18.32
CA ALA A 293 -7.62 -1.92 -17.43
C ALA A 293 -7.02 -1.69 -16.03
N LEU A 294 -6.36 -2.71 -15.45
CA LEU A 294 -5.72 -2.58 -14.16
C LEU A 294 -4.61 -1.51 -14.19
N ALA A 295 -3.75 -1.55 -15.21
CA ALA A 295 -2.68 -0.56 -15.35
C ALA A 295 -3.20 0.89 -15.46
N ARG A 296 -4.33 1.10 -16.13
CA ARG A 296 -4.99 2.42 -16.19
C ARG A 296 -5.55 2.84 -14.84
N LEU A 297 -6.18 1.93 -14.11
CA LEU A 297 -6.71 2.20 -12.78
C LEU A 297 -5.61 2.61 -11.81
N LEU A 298 -4.46 1.93 -11.85
CA LEU A 298 -3.34 2.23 -10.97
C LEU A 298 -2.64 3.56 -11.33
N ALA A 299 -2.63 3.95 -12.62
CA ALA A 299 -1.99 5.18 -13.09
C ALA A 299 -2.62 6.47 -12.52
N ASP A 300 -3.88 6.42 -12.06
CA ASP A 300 -4.52 7.54 -11.35
C ASP A 300 -3.89 7.80 -9.96
N GLY A 301 -3.01 6.90 -9.52
CA GLY A 301 -2.22 6.99 -8.30
C GLY A 301 -3.01 6.71 -7.03
N ILE A 302 -2.29 6.32 -5.98
CA ILE A 302 -2.82 6.27 -4.62
C ILE A 302 -2.88 7.72 -4.13
N ARG A 303 -4.07 8.22 -3.80
CA ARG A 303 -4.18 9.51 -3.09
C ARG A 303 -3.72 9.32 -1.64
N GLN A 304 -2.43 9.57 -1.39
CA GLN A 304 -1.89 9.81 -0.03
C GLN A 304 -2.46 11.12 0.55
#